data_AF-A0A0A2WWY5-F1
#
_entry.id   AF-A0A0A2WWY5-F1
#
_cell.length_a   1.000
_cell.length_b   1.000
_cell.length_c   1.000
_cell.angle_alpha   90.00
_cell.angle_beta   90.00
_cell.angle_gamma   90.00
#
_symmetry.space_group_name_H-M   'P 1'
#
loop_
_entity.id
_entity.type
_entity.pdbx_description
1 polymer ?
#
loop_
_entity_poly.entity_id
_entity_poly.type
_entity_poly.pdbx_seq_one_letter_code
_entity_poly.pdbx_strand_id
1 'polypeptide(L)'
;MRLFLFDLLALLLFAVVGLVSHHRPVDLGGIARNLLPVLLVWLLLSPFLGTYRRPSLHSLLFTWLLAFPAGLWLREMALGGGFGPGFFVFLGVAMGFSLLFLLLFRGLARLLKVW
;
A
#
# COMPACT_ATOMS: atom_id res chain seq x y z
N MET A 1 -7.82 2.42 -15.04
CA MET A 1 -7.74 3.63 -14.18
C MET A 1 -8.64 3.58 -12.96
N ARG A 2 -9.92 3.20 -13.07
CA ARG A 2 -10.83 3.21 -11.90
C ARG A 2 -10.36 2.32 -10.75
N LEU A 3 -9.95 1.07 -11.02
CA LEU A 3 -9.39 0.17 -10.00
C LEU A 3 -8.13 0.73 -9.31
N PHE A 4 -7.31 1.50 -10.02
CA PHE A 4 -6.16 2.17 -9.41
C PHE A 4 -6.60 3.22 -8.39
N LEU A 5 -7.69 3.96 -8.63
CA LEU A 5 -8.21 4.93 -7.65
C LEU A 5 -8.65 4.23 -6.36
N PHE A 6 -9.27 3.05 -6.44
CA PHE A 6 -9.63 2.26 -5.27
C PHE A 6 -8.40 1.79 -4.49
N ASP A 7 -7.35 1.32 -5.17
CA ASP A 7 -6.08 0.97 -4.52
C ASP A 7 -5.40 2.19 -3.91
N LEU A 8 -5.39 3.32 -4.61
CA LEU A 8 -4.82 4.57 -4.11
C LEU A 8 -5.53 5.02 -2.83
N LEU A 9 -6.86 4.96 -2.80
CA LEU A 9 -7.64 5.27 -1.61
C LEU A 9 -7.38 4.29 -0.48
N ALA A 10 -7.21 2.99 -0.78
CA ALA A 10 -6.84 1.98 0.22
C ALA A 10 -5.46 2.25 0.84
N LEU A 11 -4.46 2.56 0.01
CA LEU A 11 -3.10 2.89 0.46
C LEU A 11 -3.05 4.23 1.21
N LEU A 12 -3.84 5.21 0.78
CA LEU A 12 -3.99 6.48 1.49
C LEU A 12 -4.64 6.26 2.86
N LEU A 13 -5.71 5.48 2.93
CA LEU A 13 -6.38 5.15 4.18
C LEU A 13 -5.43 4.40 5.13
N PHE A 14 -4.67 3.43 4.61
CA PHE A 14 -3.60 2.77 5.36
C PHE A 14 -2.62 3.78 5.97
N ALA A 15 -2.12 4.73 5.17
CA ALA A 15 -1.17 5.73 5.65
C ALA A 15 -1.77 6.65 6.72
N VAL A 16 -3.01 7.11 6.53
CA VAL A 16 -3.73 7.96 7.50
C VAL A 16 -3.98 7.21 8.81
N VAL A 17 -4.50 5.98 8.73
CA VAL A 17 -4.75 5.15 9.91
C VAL A 17 -3.45 4.83 10.65
N GLY A 18 -2.36 4.59 9.93
CA GLY A 18 -1.03 4.42 10.52
C GLY A 18 -0.57 5.66 11.28
N LEU A 19 -0.68 6.85 10.68
CA LEU A 19 -0.32 8.11 11.34
C LEU A 19 -1.13 8.35 12.62
N VAL A 20 -2.45 8.17 12.56
CA VAL A 20 -3.35 8.33 13.70
C VAL A 20 -3.02 7.33 14.82
N SER A 21 -2.82 6.06 14.47
CA SER A 21 -2.47 4.99 15.42
C SER A 21 -1.17 5.26 16.15
N HIS A 22 -0.20 5.90 15.49
CA HIS A 22 1.08 6.30 16.09
C HIS A 22 1.08 7.71 16.69
N HIS A 23 -0.10 8.34 16.82
CA HIS A 23 -0.27 9.69 17.39
C HIS A 23 0.60 10.72 16.67
N ARG A 24 0.75 10.56 15.35
CA ARG A 24 1.47 11.47 14.46
C ARG A 24 0.50 12.41 13.77
N PRO A 25 0.92 13.65 13.44
CA PRO A 25 0.08 14.57 12.71
C PRO A 25 -0.27 14.00 11.32
N VAL A 26 -1.54 14.16 10.94
CA VAL A 26 -2.03 13.87 9.59
C VAL A 26 -1.85 15.14 8.75
N ASP A 27 -0.62 15.39 8.33
CA ASP A 27 -0.27 16.49 7.42
C ASP A 27 0.25 15.96 6.07
N LEU A 28 0.41 16.87 5.11
CA LEU A 28 0.87 16.52 3.76
C LEU A 28 2.25 15.85 3.77
N GLY A 29 3.16 16.26 4.66
CA GLY A 29 4.49 15.68 4.78
C GLY A 29 4.46 14.26 5.33
N GLY A 30 3.65 14.03 6.36
CA GLY A 30 3.40 12.72 6.95
C GLY A 30 2.77 11.77 5.94
N ILE A 31 1.74 12.21 5.22
CA ILE A 31 1.11 11.40 4.17
C ILE A 31 2.12 11.09 3.07
N ALA A 32 2.83 12.10 2.55
CA ALA A 32 3.79 11.91 1.47
C ALA A 32 4.91 10.92 1.83
N ARG A 33 5.51 11.05 3.03
CA ARG A 33 6.59 10.16 3.50
C ARG A 33 6.16 8.70 3.65
N ASN A 34 4.89 8.45 3.95
CA ASN A 34 4.37 7.09 4.13
C ASN A 34 3.78 6.50 2.85
N LEU A 35 3.15 7.32 2.01
CA LEU A 35 2.46 6.87 0.79
C LEU A 35 3.37 6.84 -0.43
N LEU A 36 4.19 7.88 -0.66
CA LEU A 36 4.93 8.02 -1.93
C LEU A 36 5.92 6.86 -2.20
N PRO A 37 6.75 6.40 -1.24
CA PRO A 37 7.65 5.28 -1.51
C PRO A 37 6.91 4.01 -1.90
N VAL A 38 5.79 3.72 -1.21
CA VAL A 38 4.93 2.57 -1.51
C VAL A 38 4.26 2.72 -2.86
N LEU A 39 3.66 3.88 -3.13
CA LEU A 39 2.96 4.15 -4.38
C LEU A 39 3.91 4.11 -5.59
N LEU A 40 5.14 4.61 -5.43
CA LEU A 40 6.16 4.58 -6.47
C LEU A 40 6.48 3.13 -6.88
N VAL A 41 6.79 2.27 -5.91
CA VAL A 41 7.10 0.87 -6.18
C VAL A 41 5.88 0.11 -6.69
N TRP A 42 4.69 0.41 -6.16
CA TRP A 42 3.42 -0.16 -6.62
C TRP A 42 3.17 0.14 -8.10
N LEU A 43 3.28 1.40 -8.49
CA LEU A 43 3.11 1.83 -9.87
C LEU A 43 4.19 1.24 -10.78
N LEU A 44 5.43 1.12 -10.29
CA LEU A 44 6.53 0.51 -11.06
C LEU A 44 6.27 -0.97 -11.35
N LEU A 45 5.81 -1.76 -10.37
CA LEU A 45 5.62 -3.21 -10.54
C LEU A 45 4.27 -3.61 -11.14
N SER A 46 3.24 -2.78 -10.96
CA SER A 46 1.87 -3.12 -11.39
C SER A 46 1.69 -3.48 -12.89
N PRO A 47 2.43 -2.88 -13.86
CA PRO A 47 2.29 -3.24 -15.27
C PRO A 47 2.86 -4.64 -15.58
N PHE A 48 3.89 -5.06 -14.86
CA PHE A 48 4.55 -6.35 -15.01
C PHE A 48 3.73 -7.48 -14.36
N LEU A 49 3.10 -7.19 -13.23
CA LEU A 49 2.28 -8.14 -12.48
C LEU A 49 0.82 -8.19 -12.96
N GLY A 50 0.47 -7.36 -13.95
CA GLY A 50 -0.86 -7.34 -14.56
C GLY A 50 -1.98 -6.84 -13.65
N THR A 51 -1.65 -6.13 -12.55
CA THR A 51 -2.58 -5.67 -11.49
C THR A 51 -3.82 -4.97 -12.04
N TYR A 52 -3.62 -4.19 -13.11
CA TYR A 52 -4.68 -3.41 -13.75
C TYR A 52 -5.01 -3.88 -15.18
N ARG A 53 -4.15 -4.69 -15.81
CA ARG A 53 -4.37 -5.20 -17.18
C ARG A 53 -5.25 -6.45 -17.18
N ARG A 54 -5.09 -7.32 -16.18
CA ARG A 54 -5.85 -8.57 -16.00
C ARG A 54 -6.25 -8.70 -14.52
N PRO A 55 -7.17 -7.83 -14.04
CA PRO A 55 -7.44 -7.69 -12.62
C PRO A 55 -8.03 -8.98 -12.02
N SER A 56 -7.24 -9.61 -11.17
CA SER A 56 -7.60 -10.83 -10.43
C SER A 56 -7.07 -10.74 -8.99
N LEU A 57 -7.65 -11.54 -8.09
CA LEU A 57 -7.14 -11.64 -6.72
C LEU A 57 -5.67 -12.06 -6.70
N HIS A 58 -5.29 -12.97 -7.59
CA HIS A 58 -3.90 -13.41 -7.76
C HIS A 58 -2.98 -12.24 -8.14
N SER A 59 -3.30 -11.49 -9.21
CA SER A 59 -2.49 -10.33 -9.61
C SER A 59 -2.34 -9.28 -8.50
N LEU A 60 -3.40 -9.08 -7.71
CA LEU A 60 -3.37 -8.18 -6.55
C LEU A 60 -2.43 -8.71 -5.47
N LEU A 61 -2.55 -9.99 -5.08
CA LEU A 61 -1.71 -10.61 -4.06
C LEU A 61 -0.23 -10.60 -4.46
N PHE A 62 0.11 -10.89 -5.72
CA PHE A 62 1.50 -10.78 -6.19
C PHE A 62 2.01 -9.34 -6.15
N THR A 63 1.18 -8.36 -6.53
CA THR A 63 1.56 -6.94 -6.45
C THR A 63 1.76 -6.51 -5.02
N TRP A 64 0.85 -6.87 -4.12
CA TRP A 64 0.96 -6.61 -2.70
C TRP A 64 2.20 -7.25 -2.09
N LEU A 65 2.44 -8.53 -2.37
CA LEU A 65 3.55 -9.31 -1.81
C LEU A 65 4.92 -8.78 -2.25
N LEU A 66 5.03 -8.17 -3.43
CA LEU A 66 6.31 -7.66 -3.94
C LEU A 66 6.45 -6.15 -3.75
N ALA A 67 5.45 -5.38 -4.16
CA ALA A 67 5.56 -3.93 -4.22
C ALA A 67 5.40 -3.25 -2.87
N PHE A 68 4.50 -3.75 -2.02
CA PHE A 68 4.26 -3.16 -0.71
C PHE A 68 5.48 -3.28 0.23
N PRO A 69 6.08 -4.48 0.44
CA PRO A 69 7.27 -4.59 1.28
C PRO A 69 8.46 -3.83 0.69
N ALA A 70 8.67 -3.88 -0.64
CA ALA A 70 9.74 -3.11 -1.28
C ALA A 70 9.53 -1.58 -1.14
N GLY A 71 8.29 -1.12 -1.17
CA GLY A 71 7.93 0.27 -0.89
C GLY A 71 8.20 0.70 0.56
N LEU A 72 7.88 -0.14 1.54
CA LEU A 72 8.21 0.11 2.94
C LEU A 72 9.72 0.05 3.19
N TRP A 73 10.43 -0.84 2.50
CA TRP A 73 11.89 -0.88 2.52
C TRP A 73 12.49 0.41 1.97
N LEU A 74 12.00 0.88 0.82
CA LEU A 74 12.43 2.15 0.23
C LEU A 74 12.15 3.33 1.17
N ARG A 75 10.99 3.34 1.83
CA ARG A 75 10.66 4.33 2.86
C ARG A 75 11.69 4.31 4.00
N GLU A 76 12.03 3.13 4.51
CA GLU A 76 12.99 3.00 5.61
C GLU A 76 14.38 3.51 5.20
N MET A 77 14.84 3.18 3.99
CA MET A 77 16.10 3.72 3.43
C MET A 77 16.06 5.25 3.30
N ALA A 78 14.97 5.79 2.74
CA ALA A 78 14.83 7.23 2.49
C ALA A 78 14.73 8.06 3.78
N LEU A 79 14.22 7.47 4.86
CA LEU A 79 14.09 8.12 6.17
C LEU A 79 15.29 7.86 7.09
N GLY A 80 16.32 7.13 6.62
CA GLY A 80 17.50 6.79 7.43
C GLY A 80 17.18 5.83 8.57
N GLY A 81 16.16 4.99 8.41
CA GLY A 81 15.72 3.99 9.38
C GLY A 81 16.59 2.72 9.40
N GLY A 82 16.26 1.80 10.30
CA GLY A 82 17.06 0.61 10.57
C GLY A 82 16.30 -0.69 10.34
N PHE A 83 16.95 -1.69 9.75
CA PHE A 83 16.36 -3.01 9.44
C PHE A 83 16.42 -4.00 10.61
N GLY A 84 16.10 -3.54 11.83
CA GLY A 84 16.06 -4.37 13.03
C GLY A 84 14.75 -5.16 13.18
N PRO A 85 14.59 -5.93 14.27
CA PRO A 85 13.36 -6.70 14.54
C PRO A 85 12.09 -5.85 14.51
N GLY A 86 12.15 -4.60 14.98
CA GLY A 86 11.02 -3.67 14.94
C GLY A 86 10.52 -3.39 13.52
N PHE A 87 11.41 -3.30 12.54
CA PHE A 87 11.03 -3.12 11.13
C PHE A 87 10.24 -4.34 10.61
N PHE A 88 10.67 -5.56 10.93
CA PHE A 88 9.98 -6.77 10.47
C PHE A 88 8.63 -6.99 11.16
N VAL A 89 8.51 -6.64 12.44
CA VAL A 89 7.21 -6.62 13.14
C VAL A 89 6.28 -5.59 12.50
N PHE A 90 6.77 -4.37 12.27
CA PHE A 90 6.03 -3.34 11.55
C PHE A 90 5.62 -3.81 10.16
N LEU A 91 6.52 -4.46 9.42
CA LEU A 91 6.26 -4.98 8.09
C LEU A 91 5.13 -6.01 8.11
N GLY A 92 5.15 -6.96 9.05
CA GLY A 92 4.09 -7.96 9.18
C GLY A 92 2.72 -7.34 9.46
N VAL A 93 2.66 -6.40 10.41
CA VAL A 93 1.42 -5.66 10.74
C VAL A 93 0.96 -4.84 9.54
N ALA A 94 1.86 -4.09 8.91
CA ALA A 94 1.59 -3.25 7.76
C ALA A 94 1.05 -4.07 6.58
N MET A 95 1.64 -5.22 6.30
CA MET A 95 1.19 -6.17 5.28
C MET A 95 -0.25 -6.63 5.53
N GLY A 96 -0.59 -6.98 6.78
CA GLY A 96 -1.95 -7.39 7.15
C GLY A 96 -2.99 -6.28 6.95
N PHE A 97 -2.73 -5.09 7.50
CA PHE A 97 -3.66 -3.96 7.38
C PHE A 97 -3.78 -3.45 5.93
N SER A 98 -2.68 -3.37 5.19
CA SER A 98 -2.72 -2.95 3.79
C SER A 98 -3.53 -3.91 2.95
N LEU A 99 -3.37 -5.23 3.15
CA LEU A 99 -4.16 -6.24 2.44
C LEU A 99 -5.64 -6.11 2.78
N LEU A 100 -5.98 -5.92 4.06
CA LEU A 100 -7.36 -5.70 4.49
C LEU A 100 -7.98 -4.51 3.75
N PHE A 101 -7.32 -3.35 3.72
CA PHE A 101 -7.83 -2.17 3.02
C PHE A 101 -7.94 -2.38 1.50
N LEU A 102 -6.94 -3.01 0.88
CA LEU A 102 -6.97 -3.31 -0.55
C LEU A 102 -8.14 -4.23 -0.90
N LEU A 103 -8.36 -5.30 -0.13
CA LEU A 103 -9.48 -6.21 -0.35
C LEU A 103 -10.83 -5.53 -0.13
N LEU A 104 -10.95 -4.65 0.87
CA LEU A 104 -12.16 -3.91 1.16
C LEU A 104 -12.53 -2.97 0.00
N PHE A 105 -11.57 -2.19 -0.49
CA PHE A 105 -11.78 -1.29 -1.63
C PHE A 105 -11.97 -2.03 -2.96
N ARG A 106 -11.30 -3.17 -3.14
CA ARG A 106 -11.53 -4.05 -4.30
C ARG A 106 -12.92 -4.68 -4.25
N GLY A 107 -13.38 -5.12 -3.08
CA GLY A 107 -14.75 -5.57 -2.85
C GLY A 107 -15.77 -4.49 -3.18
N LEU A 108 -15.54 -3.25 -2.72
CA LEU A 108 -16.37 -2.10 -3.06
C LEU A 108 -16.39 -1.83 -4.57
N ALA A 109 -15.26 -1.91 -5.25
CA ALA A 109 -15.20 -1.78 -6.70
C ALA A 109 -16.02 -2.87 -7.43
N ARG A 110 -16.05 -4.12 -6.92
CA ARG A 110 -16.96 -5.17 -7.46
C ARG A 110 -18.42 -4.81 -7.27
N LEU A 111 -18.79 -4.39 -6.06
CA LEU A 111 -20.17 -4.03 -5.71
C LEU A 111 -20.69 -2.88 -6.57
N LEU A 112 -19.82 -1.91 -6.86
CA LEU A 112 -20.12 -0.76 -7.72
C LEU A 112 -20.03 -1.08 -9.23
N LYS A 113 -19.73 -2.33 -9.62
CA LYS A 113 -19.53 -2.76 -11.02
C LYS A 113 -18.44 -1.96 -11.75
N VAL A 114 -17.37 -1.63 -11.02
CA VAL A 114 -16.20 -0.85 -11.49
C VAL A 114 -14.98 -1.75 -11.77
N TRP A 115 -15.19 -3.07 -11.77
CA TRP A 115 -14.16 -4.09 -11.95
C TRP A 115 -13.92 -4.42 -13.41
#